data_AF-A0A968T2T1-F1
#
_entry.id   AF-A0A968T2T1-F1
#
_cell.length_a   1.000
_cell.length_b   1.000
_cell.length_c   1.000
_cell.angle_alpha   90.00
_cell.angle_beta   90.00
_cell.angle_gamma   90.00
#
_symmetry.space_group_name_H-M   'P 1'
#
loop_
_entity.id
_entity.type
_entity.pdbx_description
1 polymer ?
#
loop_
_entity_poly.entity_id
_entity_poly.type
_entity_poly.pdbx_seq_one_letter_code
_entity_poly.pdbx_strand_id
1 'polypeptide(L)'
;MIRSLLAPLLFVALILGVASWIAAPLFANTEPVAISCPNNIATTLNGSGVPPFEPLVVFLNNRSVGGGASDGAGNYAIAITPRERPGEYPVEVRSRENQRAVYGRFICFVDVPLGPTATAPDSPPSGSPAPTA
;
A
#
# COMPACT_ATOMS: atom_id res chain seq x y z
N MET A 1 37.41 -23.71 53.01
CA MET A 1 36.65 -22.61 53.64
C MET A 1 37.47 -21.32 53.56
N ILE A 2 36.91 -20.31 52.87
CA ILE A 2 37.09 -18.84 53.01
C ILE A 2 38.42 -18.17 52.59
N ARG A 3 38.30 -17.28 51.58
CA ARG A 3 38.95 -15.95 51.33
C ARG A 3 39.19 -15.75 49.83
N SER A 4 38.97 -14.62 49.16
CA SER A 4 38.37 -13.32 49.47
C SER A 4 38.17 -12.60 48.12
N LEU A 5 37.30 -11.59 48.12
CA LEU A 5 36.89 -10.73 47.01
C LEU A 5 38.05 -10.12 46.17
N LEU A 6 37.82 -9.92 44.87
CA LEU A 6 38.19 -8.69 44.15
C LEU A 6 37.44 -8.59 42.80
N ALA A 7 36.46 -7.68 42.74
CA ALA A 7 35.90 -7.11 41.52
C ALA A 7 36.75 -5.89 41.07
N PRO A 8 36.32 -5.05 40.12
CA PRO A 8 36.34 -5.19 38.66
C PRO A 8 37.22 -4.08 38.00
N LEU A 9 37.76 -4.28 36.79
CA LEU A 9 38.38 -3.20 35.99
C LEU A 9 38.17 -3.51 34.49
N LEU A 10 37.19 -2.90 33.82
CA LEU A 10 37.26 -1.61 33.11
C LEU A 10 38.16 -1.69 31.84
N PHE A 11 37.56 -2.05 30.70
CA PHE A 11 38.04 -1.60 29.39
C PHE A 11 36.87 -1.04 28.59
N VAL A 12 36.82 0.28 28.64
CA VAL A 12 35.93 1.18 27.93
C VAL A 12 36.45 1.36 26.50
N ALA A 13 35.48 1.46 25.57
CA ALA A 13 35.52 2.11 24.26
C ALA A 13 36.45 1.59 23.15
N LEU A 14 35.82 1.07 22.09
CA LEU A 14 36.09 1.59 20.74
C LEU A 14 34.81 1.56 19.90
N ILE A 15 34.05 2.65 20.02
CA ILE A 15 32.88 2.95 19.20
C ILE A 15 33.41 3.64 17.94
N LEU A 16 33.67 2.86 16.88
CA LEU A 16 33.74 3.36 15.50
C LEU A 16 32.35 3.07 14.92
N GLY A 17 31.46 4.05 14.74
CA GLY A 17 31.74 5.23 13.94
C GLY A 17 31.48 4.97 12.45
N VAL A 18 30.41 4.25 12.12
CA VAL A 18 29.80 4.30 10.79
C VAL A 18 28.31 4.51 11.00
N ALA A 19 27.92 5.78 11.06
CA ALA A 19 26.55 6.17 10.81
C ALA A 19 26.28 5.89 9.33
N SER A 20 25.97 4.63 9.00
CA SER A 20 25.41 4.28 7.70
C SER A 20 24.00 4.84 7.65
N TRP A 21 23.89 6.06 7.13
CA TRP A 21 22.65 6.65 6.69
C TRP A 21 22.26 5.90 5.43
N ILE A 22 21.78 4.66 5.59
CA ILE A 22 21.10 3.99 4.51
C ILE A 22 19.74 4.68 4.45
N ALA A 23 19.63 5.58 3.47
CA ALA A 23 18.36 6.11 3.02
C ALA A 23 17.35 4.96 2.98
N ALA A 24 16.26 5.08 3.73
CA ALA A 24 15.13 4.18 3.56
C ALA A 24 14.79 4.18 2.06
N PRO A 25 14.66 3.01 1.40
CA PRO A 25 14.22 3.01 0.02
C PRO A 25 12.82 3.63 -0.02
N LEU A 26 12.68 4.81 -0.63
CA LEU A 26 11.42 5.54 -0.82
C LEU A 26 10.45 4.82 -1.80
N PHE A 27 10.64 3.52 -2.05
CA PHE A 27 9.91 2.77 -3.06
C PHE A 27 9.38 1.45 -2.49
N ALA A 28 8.62 1.52 -1.41
CA ALA A 28 7.66 0.49 -1.07
C ALA A 28 6.42 1.17 -0.50
N ASN A 29 5.77 2.00 -1.32
CA ASN A 29 4.40 2.43 -1.05
C ASN A 29 3.52 1.18 -1.08
N THR A 30 3.45 0.53 0.08
CA THR A 30 2.54 -0.58 0.41
C THR A 30 1.14 -0.04 0.77
N GLU A 31 0.95 1.26 0.53
CA GLU A 31 -0.27 1.97 0.81
C GLU A 31 -1.34 1.53 -0.18
N PRO A 32 -2.54 1.16 0.29
CA PRO A 32 -3.59 0.73 -0.61
C PRO A 32 -4.05 1.89 -1.50
N VAL A 33 -4.30 1.60 -2.78
CA VAL A 33 -4.73 2.61 -3.76
C VAL A 33 -6.24 2.87 -3.61
N ALA A 34 -6.63 4.13 -3.39
CA ALA A 34 -8.03 4.53 -3.34
C ALA A 34 -8.68 4.52 -4.74
N ILE A 35 -9.83 3.86 -4.90
CA ILE A 35 -10.57 3.75 -6.15
C ILE A 35 -12.09 3.92 -5.93
N SER A 36 -12.77 4.46 -6.93
CA SER A 36 -14.24 4.57 -6.91
C SER A 36 -14.87 3.26 -7.36
N CYS A 37 -15.85 2.78 -6.61
CA CYS A 37 -16.47 1.48 -6.79
C CYS A 37 -18.00 1.58 -6.70
N PRO A 38 -18.69 2.14 -7.71
CA PRO A 38 -20.14 2.26 -7.64
C PRO A 38 -20.81 0.89 -7.58
N ASN A 39 -21.88 0.78 -6.80
CA ASN A 39 -22.61 -0.49 -6.70
C ASN A 39 -23.21 -0.90 -8.05
N ASN A 40 -23.12 -2.20 -8.36
CA ASN A 40 -23.65 -2.80 -9.59
C ASN A 40 -23.02 -2.27 -10.89
N ILE A 41 -21.91 -1.52 -10.81
CA ILE A 41 -21.14 -1.06 -11.96
C ILE A 41 -19.78 -1.77 -11.97
N ALA A 42 -19.37 -2.24 -13.14
CA ALA A 42 -18.07 -2.89 -13.30
C ALA A 42 -16.93 -1.87 -13.11
N THR A 43 -16.00 -2.18 -12.21
CA THR A 43 -14.79 -1.41 -11.94
C THR A 43 -13.58 -2.30 -12.22
N THR A 44 -12.63 -1.83 -13.02
CA THR A 44 -11.44 -2.60 -13.38
C THR A 44 -10.29 -2.32 -12.41
N LEU A 45 -9.77 -3.38 -11.81
CA LEU A 45 -8.53 -3.35 -11.03
C LEU A 45 -7.36 -3.66 -11.95
N ASN A 46 -6.43 -2.73 -12.05
CA ASN A 46 -5.21 -2.88 -12.85
C ASN A 46 -4.00 -3.00 -11.93
N GLY A 47 -3.05 -3.83 -12.33
CA GLY A 47 -1.76 -3.91 -11.66
C GLY A 47 -0.74 -4.69 -12.48
N SER A 48 0.48 -4.71 -11.97
CA SER A 48 1.65 -5.33 -12.59
C SER A 48 2.56 -5.95 -11.54
N GLY A 49 3.60 -6.67 -11.96
CA GLY A 49 4.56 -7.29 -11.03
C GLY A 49 4.08 -8.62 -10.45
N VAL A 50 3.12 -9.25 -11.11
CA VAL A 50 2.65 -10.61 -10.83
C VAL A 50 3.49 -11.60 -11.64
N PRO A 51 3.74 -12.83 -11.16
CA PRO A 51 4.29 -13.88 -12.03
C PRO A 51 3.48 -14.01 -13.33
N PRO A 52 4.11 -14.31 -14.48
CA PRO A 52 3.40 -14.48 -15.74
C PRO A 52 2.36 -15.60 -15.67
N PHE A 53 1.17 -15.37 -16.23
CA PHE A 53 0.05 -16.32 -16.26
C PHE A 53 -0.42 -16.82 -14.89
N GLU A 54 -0.12 -16.07 -13.81
CA GLU A 54 -0.54 -16.38 -12.45
C GLU A 54 -2.07 -16.28 -12.34
N PRO A 55 -2.76 -17.30 -11.82
CA PRO A 55 -4.18 -17.22 -11.54
C PRO A 55 -4.45 -16.33 -10.32
N LEU A 56 -5.36 -15.37 -10.46
CA LEU A 56 -5.64 -14.33 -9.47
C LEU A 56 -7.08 -14.41 -8.97
N VAL A 57 -7.28 -14.10 -7.69
CA VAL A 57 -8.59 -13.93 -7.05
C VAL A 57 -8.65 -12.57 -6.38
N VAL A 58 -9.76 -11.88 -6.54
CA VAL A 58 -10.02 -10.59 -5.90
C VAL A 58 -10.92 -10.80 -4.70
N PHE A 59 -10.48 -10.29 -3.56
CA PHE A 59 -11.23 -10.27 -2.32
C PHE A 59 -11.66 -8.85 -1.98
N LEU A 60 -12.95 -8.63 -1.76
CA LEU A 60 -13.51 -7.41 -1.19
C LEU A 60 -13.98 -7.76 0.21
N ASN A 61 -13.42 -7.12 1.24
CA ASN A 61 -13.75 -7.40 2.65
C ASN A 61 -13.68 -8.91 2.98
N ASN A 62 -12.57 -9.55 2.58
CA ASN A 62 -12.32 -11.00 2.70
C ASN A 62 -13.29 -11.92 1.93
N ARG A 63 -14.21 -11.39 1.12
CA ARG A 63 -15.09 -12.18 0.25
C ARG A 63 -14.60 -12.17 -1.20
N SER A 64 -14.53 -13.34 -1.83
CA SER A 64 -14.21 -13.43 -3.26
C SER A 64 -15.31 -12.76 -4.09
N VAL A 65 -14.91 -11.80 -4.94
CA VAL A 65 -15.82 -11.03 -5.81
C VAL A 65 -15.47 -11.13 -7.30
N GLY A 66 -14.38 -11.80 -7.62
CA GLY A 66 -13.92 -11.95 -8.99
C GLY A 66 -12.57 -12.64 -9.07
N GLY A 67 -12.09 -12.82 -10.28
CA GLY A 67 -10.79 -13.42 -10.55
C GLY A 67 -10.39 -13.23 -12.00
N GLY A 68 -9.16 -13.59 -12.28
CA GLY A 68 -8.57 -13.49 -13.61
C GLY A 68 -7.20 -14.16 -13.60
N ALA A 69 -6.34 -13.73 -14.51
CA ALA A 69 -4.94 -14.10 -14.49
C ALA A 69 -4.11 -12.91 -14.96
N SER A 70 -2.82 -12.93 -14.63
CA SER A 70 -1.87 -12.02 -15.28
C SER A 70 -1.58 -12.48 -16.72
N ASP A 71 -1.14 -11.54 -17.55
CA ASP A 71 -0.61 -11.82 -18.89
C ASP A 71 0.84 -12.35 -18.84
N GLY A 72 1.43 -12.59 -20.01
CA GLY A 72 2.82 -13.05 -20.12
C GLY A 72 3.87 -12.04 -19.65
N ALA A 73 3.48 -10.77 -19.44
CA ALA A 73 4.33 -9.71 -18.91
C ALA A 73 4.06 -9.45 -17.41
N GLY A 74 3.14 -10.19 -16.78
CA GLY A 74 2.80 -10.03 -15.37
C GLY A 74 1.85 -8.88 -15.06
N ASN A 75 1.13 -8.35 -16.07
CA ASN A 75 0.07 -7.35 -15.89
C ASN A 75 -1.28 -8.04 -15.75
N TYR A 76 -2.20 -7.44 -14.99
CA TYR A 76 -3.57 -7.91 -14.89
C TYR A 76 -4.57 -6.75 -15.00
N ALA A 77 -5.76 -7.08 -15.51
CA ALA A 77 -6.93 -6.22 -15.52
C ALA A 77 -8.13 -7.08 -15.12
N ILE A 78 -8.67 -6.90 -13.91
CA ILE A 78 -9.76 -7.71 -13.38
C ILE A 78 -10.96 -6.81 -13.10
N ALA A 79 -12.07 -7.07 -13.78
CA ALA A 79 -13.33 -6.39 -13.52
C ALA A 79 -14.00 -6.96 -12.27
N ILE A 80 -14.40 -6.08 -11.35
CA ILE A 80 -15.24 -6.41 -10.20
C ILE A 80 -16.55 -5.62 -10.26
N THR A 81 -17.61 -6.19 -9.70
CA THR A 81 -18.90 -5.50 -9.57
C THR A 81 -19.31 -5.51 -8.10
N PRO A 82 -19.03 -4.43 -7.35
CA PRO A 82 -19.37 -4.33 -5.94
C PRO A 82 -20.88 -4.46 -5.71
N ARG A 83 -21.25 -5.08 -4.59
CA ARG A 83 -22.63 -5.20 -4.09
C ARG A 83 -22.64 -5.04 -2.57
N GLU A 84 -22.06 -3.95 -2.10
CA GLU A 84 -21.87 -3.67 -0.69
C GLU A 84 -22.72 -2.47 -0.26
N ARG A 85 -22.83 -2.23 1.05
CA ARG A 85 -23.43 -0.98 1.53
C ARG A 85 -22.52 0.21 1.17
N PRO A 86 -23.03 1.45 1.15
CA PRO A 86 -22.16 2.61 0.98
C PRO A 86 -21.08 2.65 2.07
N GLY A 87 -19.81 2.84 1.68
CA GLY A 87 -18.67 2.84 2.60
C GLY A 87 -17.33 2.54 1.94
N GLU A 88 -16.29 2.41 2.77
CA GLU A 88 -14.93 2.09 2.35
C GLU A 88 -14.60 0.62 2.61
N TYR A 89 -14.10 -0.08 1.58
CA TYR A 89 -13.83 -1.51 1.66
C TYR A 89 -12.41 -1.85 1.20
N PRO A 90 -11.65 -2.64 1.97
CA PRO A 90 -10.37 -3.14 1.52
C PRO A 90 -10.60 -4.16 0.40
N VAL A 91 -9.82 -4.01 -0.67
CA VAL A 91 -9.78 -4.93 -1.81
C VAL A 91 -8.37 -5.44 -1.99
N GLU A 92 -8.23 -6.76 -2.10
CA GLU A 92 -6.95 -7.41 -2.30
C GLU A 92 -6.98 -8.35 -3.49
N VAL A 93 -5.96 -8.24 -4.34
CA VAL A 93 -5.72 -9.18 -5.44
C VAL A 93 -4.66 -10.17 -4.96
N ARG A 94 -5.02 -11.44 -4.91
CA ARG A 94 -4.17 -12.51 -4.36
C ARG A 94 -3.98 -13.62 -5.37
N SER A 95 -2.90 -14.39 -5.24
CA SER A 95 -2.79 -15.66 -5.97
C SER A 95 -3.95 -16.58 -5.59
N ARG A 96 -4.49 -17.28 -6.60
CA ARG A 96 -5.48 -18.33 -6.40
C ARG A 96 -4.87 -19.56 -5.73
N GLU A 97 -3.62 -19.86 -6.05
CA GLU A 97 -2.89 -21.04 -5.56
C GLU A 97 -2.28 -20.78 -4.18
N ASN A 98 -1.69 -19.60 -3.98
CA ASN A 98 -1.11 -19.18 -2.72
C ASN A 98 -1.74 -17.88 -2.22
N GLN A 99 -2.85 -17.97 -1.49
CA GLN A 99 -3.57 -16.81 -0.97
C GLN A 99 -2.75 -15.90 -0.02
N ARG A 100 -1.53 -16.28 0.38
CA ARG A 100 -0.60 -15.40 1.11
C ARG A 100 0.14 -14.42 0.19
N ALA A 101 0.24 -14.72 -1.10
CA ALA A 101 0.81 -13.83 -2.10
C ALA A 101 -0.24 -12.77 -2.49
N VAL A 102 -0.01 -11.53 -2.04
CA VAL A 102 -0.85 -10.36 -2.35
C VAL A 102 -0.14 -9.51 -3.40
N TYR A 103 -0.82 -9.28 -4.53
CA TYR A 103 -0.29 -8.55 -5.68
C TYR A 103 -0.93 -7.18 -5.91
N GLY A 104 -2.01 -6.89 -5.19
CA GLY A 104 -2.69 -5.59 -5.26
C GLY A 104 -3.45 -5.32 -3.98
N ARG A 105 -3.40 -4.07 -3.51
CA ARG A 105 -4.16 -3.58 -2.37
C ARG A 105 -4.82 -2.27 -2.76
N PHE A 106 -6.13 -2.20 -2.59
CA PHE A 106 -6.95 -1.05 -2.93
C PHE A 106 -7.93 -0.74 -1.78
N ILE A 107 -8.33 0.52 -1.66
CA ILE A 107 -9.53 0.90 -0.90
C ILE A 107 -10.62 1.26 -1.91
N CYS A 108 -11.72 0.54 -1.84
CA CYS A 108 -12.86 0.65 -2.74
C CYS A 108 -13.94 1.49 -2.05
N PHE A 109 -14.15 2.71 -2.56
CA PHE A 109 -15.15 3.66 -2.06
C PHE A 109 -16.47 3.39 -2.77
N VAL A 110 -17.37 2.71 -2.08
CA VAL A 110 -18.68 2.28 -2.59
C VAL A 110 -19.71 3.35 -2.29
N ASP A 111 -20.24 3.98 -3.33
CA ASP A 111 -21.27 5.04 -3.27
C ASP A 111 -20.98 6.17 -2.25
N VAL A 112 -19.70 6.40 -1.95
CA VAL A 112 -19.21 7.48 -1.10
C VAL A 112 -18.13 8.27 -1.85
N PRO A 113 -17.93 9.57 -1.54
CA PRO A 113 -16.85 10.34 -2.14
C PRO A 113 -15.50 9.70 -1.86
N LEU A 114 -14.60 9.71 -2.85
CA LEU A 114 -13.19 9.45 -2.59
C LEU A 114 -12.73 10.47 -1.55
N GLY A 115 -12.18 10.01 -0.42
CA GLY A 115 -11.60 10.90 0.58
C GLY A 115 -10.57 11.83 -0.06
N PRO A 116 -10.18 12.95 0.59
CA PRO A 116 -9.16 13.83 0.04
C PRO A 116 -7.89 12.99 -0.16
N THR A 117 -7.65 12.58 -1.40
CA THR A 117 -6.34 12.12 -1.84
C THR A 117 -5.41 13.25 -1.45
N ALA A 118 -4.35 12.96 -0.69
CA ALA A 118 -3.35 13.95 -0.29
C ALA A 118 -3.01 14.78 -1.52
N THR A 119 -3.62 15.96 -1.59
CA THR A 119 -3.42 16.88 -2.69
C THR A 119 -1.97 17.33 -2.51
N ALA A 120 -1.24 17.39 -3.62
CA ALA A 120 0.10 17.94 -3.70
C ALA A 120 0.25 19.14 -2.75
N PRO A 121 1.44 19.36 -2.14
CA PRO A 121 1.64 20.41 -1.16
C PRO A 121 1.05 21.72 -1.67
N ASP A 122 0.10 22.27 -0.90
CA ASP A 122 -0.63 23.49 -1.18
C ASP A 122 0.34 24.53 -1.78
N SER A 123 0.15 24.83 -3.06
CA SER A 123 0.68 26.09 -3.57
C SER A 123 -0.03 27.19 -2.77
N PRO A 124 0.70 28.05 -2.04
CA PRO A 124 0.05 29.13 -1.30
C PRO A 124 -0.76 29.98 -2.30
N PRO A 125 -1.93 30.51 -1.90
CA PRO A 125 -2.68 31.41 -2.76
C PRO A 125 -1.76 32.59 -3.11
N SER A 126 -1.35 32.68 -4.38
CA SER A 126 -0.70 33.88 -4.90
C SER A 126 -1.77 34.95 -4.92
N GLY A 127 -1.90 35.64 -3.78
CA GLY A 127 -2.74 36.80 -3.65
C GLY A 127 -2.32 37.81 -4.70
N SER A 128 -3.25 38.12 -5.60
CA SER A 128 -3.15 39.30 -6.44
C SER A 128 -3.78 40.46 -5.67
N PRO A 129 -3.01 41.36 -5.04
CA PRO A 129 -3.54 42.68 -4.77
C PRO A 129 -3.53 43.45 -6.09
N ALA A 130 -4.72 43.81 -6.59
CA ALA A 130 -4.85 44.93 -7.48
C ALA A 130 -4.66 46.21 -6.65
N PRO A 131 -3.76 47.13 -7.03
CA PRO A 131 -3.90 48.51 -6.66
C PRO A 131 -4.31 49.34 -7.89
N THR A 132 -5.47 49.95 -7.72
CA THR A 132 -6.00 51.08 -8.48
C THR A 132 -5.05 52.28 -8.37
N ALA A 133 -4.65 52.86 -9.51
CA ALA A 133 -4.34 54.28 -9.69
C ALA A 133 -4.32 54.60 -11.19
#